data_AF-A0A7V2SC09-F1
#
_entry.id   AF-A0A7V2SC09-F1
#
_cell.length_a   1.000
_cell.length_b   1.000
_cell.length_c   1.000
_cell.angle_alpha   90.00
_cell.angle_beta   90.00
_cell.angle_gamma   90.00
#
_symmetry.space_group_name_H-M   'P 1'
#
loop_
_entity.id
_entity.type
_entity.pdbx_description
1 polymer ?
#
loop_
_entity_poly.entity_id
_entity_poly.type
_entity_poly.pdbx_seq_one_letter_code
_entity_poly.pdbx_strand_id
1 'polypeptide(L)'
;AAPTVEARNFANTAISGTATTVATTEGSVISGDIKFTGTASSAALFSSSATGGISTVTTQSAGAGTISDTGFRASTIDISTAQGAQDALDVIDASISQIDSTRASLGAVQNRLDSTISNLQSVIENVSAARSRIRDADFAAETANLAKNQVLQQAGLAILAQANAAPQSVLQLLQ
;
A
#
# COMPACT_ATOMS: atom_id res chain seq x y z
N ALA A 1 30.34 40.61 5.01
CA ALA A 1 29.12 40.86 4.21
C ALA A 1 27.94 40.24 4.95
N ALA A 2 26.86 40.98 5.17
CA ALA A 2 25.69 40.47 5.88
C ALA A 2 24.96 39.41 5.03
N PRO A 3 24.39 38.34 5.64
CA PRO A 3 23.57 37.40 4.90
C PRO A 3 22.26 38.07 4.45
N THR A 4 21.93 37.96 3.16
CA THR A 4 20.67 38.44 2.58
C THR A 4 19.74 37.26 2.31
N VAL A 5 18.47 37.37 2.70
CA VAL A 5 17.43 36.35 2.47
C VAL A 5 16.70 36.66 1.16
N GLU A 6 16.64 35.70 0.23
CA GLU A 6 15.91 35.82 -1.03
C GLU A 6 14.74 34.83 -1.09
N ALA A 7 13.54 35.31 -1.42
CA ALA A 7 12.38 34.47 -1.68
C ALA A 7 12.35 34.04 -3.16
N ARG A 8 12.35 32.73 -3.40
CA ARG A 8 12.35 32.14 -4.75
C ARG A 8 11.13 31.26 -4.98
N ASN A 9 10.67 31.21 -6.23
CA ASN A 9 9.56 30.31 -6.63
C ASN A 9 9.94 28.83 -6.42
N PHE A 10 8.96 27.92 -6.34
CA PHE A 10 9.13 26.47 -6.16
C PHE A 10 10.13 25.83 -7.14
N ALA A 11 10.24 26.37 -8.36
CA ALA A 11 11.20 25.91 -9.38
C ALA A 11 12.62 26.50 -9.23
N ASN A 12 12.85 27.37 -8.24
CA ASN A 12 14.12 28.07 -7.98
C ASN A 12 14.69 28.85 -9.18
N THR A 13 13.85 29.21 -10.15
CA THR A 13 14.29 29.82 -11.42
C THR A 13 14.12 31.36 -11.43
N ALA A 14 13.34 31.93 -10.51
CA ALA A 14 13.13 33.37 -10.40
C ALA A 14 12.88 33.79 -8.93
N ILE A 15 13.30 35.02 -8.60
CA ILE A 15 12.96 35.70 -7.34
C ILE A 15 11.49 36.12 -7.47
N SER A 16 10.62 35.53 -6.67
CA SER A 16 9.19 35.84 -6.67
C SER A 16 8.78 36.24 -5.25
N GLY A 17 8.97 37.51 -4.92
CA GLY A 17 8.52 38.07 -3.66
C GLY A 17 9.36 39.24 -3.19
N THR A 18 8.79 40.02 -2.27
CA THR A 18 9.53 41.04 -1.52
C THR A 18 10.36 40.32 -0.46
N ALA A 19 11.69 40.42 -0.54
CA ALA A 19 12.59 39.93 0.48
C ALA A 19 12.45 40.79 1.75
N THR A 20 11.76 40.29 2.76
CA THR A 20 11.68 40.95 4.07
C THR A 20 12.81 40.44 4.95
N THR A 21 13.79 41.29 5.25
CA THR A 21 14.77 41.04 6.30
C THR A 21 14.05 41.03 7.66
N VAL A 22 14.05 39.90 8.35
CA VAL A 22 13.49 39.81 9.72
C VAL A 22 14.46 40.53 10.66
N ALA A 23 14.12 41.75 11.08
CA ALA A 23 14.90 42.51 12.04
C ALA A 23 14.78 41.88 13.43
N THR A 24 15.92 41.67 14.08
CA THR A 24 16.12 40.82 15.27
C THR A 24 15.59 41.41 16.59
N THR A 25 14.51 42.19 16.58
CA THR A 25 14.01 42.85 17.81
C THR A 25 12.67 42.33 18.29
N GLU A 26 11.81 41.82 17.40
CA GLU A 26 10.57 41.13 17.78
C GLU A 26 10.43 39.86 16.93
N GLY A 27 10.09 38.74 17.56
CA GLY A 27 9.99 37.45 16.88
C GLY A 27 9.01 37.50 15.71
N SER A 28 9.35 36.85 14.59
CA SER A 28 8.49 36.76 13.42
C SER A 28 7.72 35.45 13.40
N VAL A 29 6.40 35.51 13.23
CA VAL A 29 5.56 34.33 12.97
C VAL A 29 5.46 34.14 11.46
N ILE A 30 5.81 32.94 10.97
CA ILE A 30 5.65 32.57 9.56
C ILE A 30 4.51 31.55 9.49
N SER A 31 3.44 31.88 8.79
CA SER A 31 2.35 30.94 8.49
C SER A 31 2.59 30.32 7.12
N GLY A 32 3.03 29.06 7.09
CA GLY A 32 3.31 28.29 5.86
C GLY A 32 4.54 27.39 5.98
N ASP A 33 4.86 26.68 4.91
CA ASP A 33 6.06 25.84 4.83
C ASP A 33 7.32 26.69 4.61
N ILE A 34 8.33 26.50 5.47
CA ILE A 34 9.63 27.16 5.34
C ILE A 34 10.64 26.17 4.79
N LYS A 35 11.22 26.46 3.61
CA LYS A 35 12.29 25.66 3.00
C LYS A 35 13.60 26.45 2.95
N PHE A 36 14.60 25.99 3.69
CA PHE A 36 15.97 26.51 3.62
C PHE A 36 16.81 25.62 2.71
N THR A 37 17.43 26.20 1.68
CA THR A 37 18.37 25.49 0.80
C THR A 37 19.76 26.09 0.97
N GLY A 38 20.70 25.34 1.57
CA GLY A 38 22.10 25.72 1.65
C GLY A 38 22.91 25.08 0.52
N THR A 39 23.74 25.87 -0.16
CA THR A 39 24.88 25.33 -0.92
C THR A 39 25.92 24.80 0.08
N ALA A 40 26.51 23.65 -0.21
CA ALA A 40 27.28 22.77 0.68
C ALA A 40 28.40 23.40 1.57
N SER A 41 28.68 24.69 1.48
CA SER A 41 29.65 25.42 2.30
C SER A 41 29.07 25.98 3.61
N SER A 42 27.75 25.98 3.80
CA SER A 42 27.11 26.38 5.06
C SER A 42 25.89 25.51 5.34
N ALA A 43 26.00 24.64 6.34
CA ALA A 43 24.86 23.88 6.83
C ALA A 43 24.09 24.75 7.83
N ALA A 44 22.80 24.94 7.60
CA ALA A 44 21.90 25.44 8.62
C ALA A 44 21.70 24.30 9.62
N LEU A 45 22.21 24.46 10.84
CA LEU A 45 21.98 23.52 11.92
C LEU A 45 20.71 23.96 12.65
N PHE A 46 19.75 23.05 12.74
CA PHE A 46 18.53 23.21 13.52
C PHE A 46 18.73 22.53 14.86
N SER A 47 18.54 23.25 15.96
CA SER A 47 18.37 22.63 17.28
C SER A 47 16.89 22.62 17.63
N SER A 48 16.36 21.45 18.01
CA SER A 48 15.01 21.34 18.57
C SER A 48 15.04 21.68 20.06
N SER A 49 14.09 22.49 20.53
CA SER A 49 13.81 22.62 21.96
C SER A 49 13.07 21.38 22.47
N ALA A 50 13.19 21.11 23.77
CA ALA A 50 12.51 20.01 24.46
C ALA A 50 10.98 20.01 24.25
N THR A 51 10.39 21.17 23.91
CA THR A 51 8.95 21.34 23.69
C THR A 51 8.53 21.18 22.21
N GLY A 52 9.38 20.60 21.36
CA GLY A 52 9.01 20.29 19.97
C GLY A 52 8.97 21.49 19.01
N GLY A 53 9.77 22.53 19.29
CA GLY A 53 9.98 23.67 18.38
C GLY A 53 11.42 23.79 17.92
N ILE A 54 11.71 24.59 16.88
CA ILE A 54 13.09 24.92 16.49
C ILE A 54 13.57 26.06 17.41
N SER A 55 14.56 25.80 18.25
CA SER A 55 15.05 26.70 19.30
C SER A 55 16.10 27.70 18.78
N THR A 56 17.06 27.22 17.98
CA THR A 56 18.09 28.07 17.37
C THR A 56 18.43 27.61 15.96
N VAL A 57 18.66 28.59 15.08
CA VAL A 57 19.21 28.37 13.73
C VAL A 57 20.61 28.98 13.71
N THR A 58 21.63 28.14 13.59
CA THR A 58 23.03 28.59 13.48
C THR A 58 23.63 28.16 12.14
N THR A 59 24.40 29.05 11.51
CA THR A 59 25.15 28.75 10.29
C THR A 59 26.55 28.29 10.69
N GLN A 60 26.90 27.02 10.46
CA GLN A 60 28.28 26.53 10.62
C GLN A 60 28.92 26.19 9.27
N SER A 61 30.23 26.46 9.17
CA SER A 61 31.04 26.06 8.02
C SER A 61 31.10 24.54 7.91
N ALA A 62 30.91 24.01 6.71
CA ALA A 62 31.03 22.57 6.45
C ALA A 62 32.44 22.09 6.78
N GLY A 63 32.57 21.34 7.88
CA GLY A 63 33.84 20.75 8.33
C GLY A 63 34.13 20.87 9.83
N ALA A 64 33.37 21.64 10.61
CA ALA A 64 33.65 21.87 12.05
C ALA A 64 32.59 21.32 13.03
N GLY A 65 31.56 20.63 12.53
CA GLY A 65 30.49 20.10 13.39
C GLY A 65 30.32 18.60 13.19
N THR A 66 30.72 17.81 14.19
CA THR A 66 30.13 16.48 14.37
C THR A 66 28.62 16.70 14.47
N ILE A 67 27.82 16.07 13.61
CA ILE A 67 26.39 15.90 13.88
C ILE A 67 26.32 14.98 15.09
N SER A 68 26.43 15.56 16.27
CA SER A 68 26.00 14.87 17.47
C SER A 68 24.49 14.81 17.36
N ASP A 69 23.97 13.60 17.20
CA ASP A 69 22.60 13.29 17.55
C ASP A 69 22.42 13.65 19.03
N THR A 70 22.15 14.93 19.28
CA THR A 70 21.70 15.46 20.56
C THR A 70 20.19 15.29 20.69
N GLY A 71 19.53 14.59 19.75
CA GLY A 71 18.23 14.01 20.03
C GLY A 71 18.40 13.17 21.28
N PHE A 72 17.63 13.47 22.32
CA PHE A 72 17.73 12.84 23.63
C PHE A 72 17.90 11.32 23.52
N ARG A 73 19.15 10.85 23.59
CA ARG A 73 19.44 9.43 23.54
C ARG A 73 19.05 8.89 24.90
N ALA A 74 18.28 7.80 24.96
CA ALA A 74 17.98 7.12 26.23
C ALA A 74 19.26 6.79 27.03
N SER A 75 20.41 6.66 26.36
CA SER A 75 21.71 6.43 26.98
C SER A 75 22.38 7.67 27.63
N THR A 76 21.85 8.87 27.44
CA THR A 76 22.41 10.14 27.96
C THR A 76 21.50 10.82 28.99
N ILE A 77 20.37 10.20 29.34
CA ILE A 77 19.42 10.74 30.31
C ILE A 77 19.90 10.40 31.72
N ASP A 78 20.25 11.42 32.50
CA ASP A 78 20.65 11.29 33.89
C ASP A 78 19.49 11.67 34.82
N ILE A 79 18.93 10.67 35.51
CA ILE A 79 17.80 10.83 36.43
C ILE A 79 18.21 11.29 37.84
N SER A 80 19.49 11.55 38.08
CA SER A 80 19.98 11.98 39.40
C SER A 80 19.54 13.39 39.78
N THR A 81 19.03 14.17 38.82
CA THR A 81 18.50 15.52 39.04
C THR A 81 17.01 15.59 38.69
N ALA A 82 16.28 16.51 39.34
CA ALA A 82 14.86 16.71 39.05
C ALA A 82 14.59 17.10 37.58
N GLN A 83 15.48 17.91 36.98
CA GLN A 83 15.37 18.29 35.57
C GLN A 83 15.62 17.10 34.64
N GLY A 84 16.68 16.32 34.88
CA GLY A 84 16.97 15.16 34.05
C GLY A 84 15.92 14.05 34.17
N ALA A 85 15.24 13.94 35.31
CA ALA A 85 14.07 13.07 35.46
C ALA A 85 12.85 13.56 34.64
N GLN A 86 12.62 14.88 34.55
CA GLN A 86 11.55 15.44 33.71
C GLN A 86 11.85 15.23 32.23
N ASP A 87 13.08 15.49 31.81
CA ASP A 87 13.54 15.24 30.44
C ASP A 87 13.44 13.74 30.08
N ALA A 88 13.67 12.84 31.06
CA ALA A 88 13.48 11.39 30.87
C ALA A 88 12.05 11.02 30.50
N LEU A 89 11.07 11.65 31.16
CA LEU A 89 9.65 11.41 30.92
C LEU A 89 9.26 11.85 29.52
N ASP A 90 9.70 13.04 29.08
CA ASP A 90 9.38 13.56 27.75
C ASP A 90 9.89 12.61 26.64
N VAL A 91 11.07 12.02 26.83
CA VAL A 91 11.65 11.05 25.88
C VAL A 91 10.90 9.73 25.87
N ILE A 92 10.51 9.25 27.05
CA ILE A 92 9.70 8.04 27.19
C ILE A 92 8.35 8.25 26.51
N ASP A 93 7.69 9.39 26.73
CA ASP A 93 6.40 9.73 26.12
C ASP A 93 6.50 9.82 24.59
N ALA A 94 7.55 10.46 24.07
CA ALA A 94 7.81 10.48 22.63
C ALA A 94 8.04 9.08 22.06
N SER A 95 8.78 8.23 22.78
CA SER A 95 9.06 6.85 22.38
C SER A 95 7.80 5.97 22.41
N ILE A 96 6.96 6.13 23.43
CA ILE A 96 5.67 5.44 23.54
C ILE A 96 4.76 5.87 22.40
N SER A 97 4.66 7.18 22.11
CA SER A 97 3.88 7.70 20.99
C SER A 97 4.33 7.10 19.65
N GLN A 98 5.64 6.95 19.42
CA GLN A 98 6.17 6.32 18.22
C GLN A 98 5.83 4.81 18.14
N ILE A 99 5.89 4.09 19.26
CA ILE A 99 5.47 2.68 19.34
C ILE A 99 3.98 2.56 19.04
N ASP A 100 3.15 3.43 19.61
CA ASP A 100 1.70 3.42 19.42
C ASP A 100 1.30 3.73 17.97
N SER A 101 1.97 4.70 17.35
CA SER A 101 1.84 4.97 15.91
C SER A 101 2.16 3.72 15.06
N THR A 102 3.23 3.02 15.40
CA THR A 102 3.63 1.78 14.71
C THR A 102 2.59 0.66 14.92
N ARG A 103 2.08 0.49 16.15
CA ARG A 103 1.03 -0.48 16.48
C ARG A 103 -0.28 -0.18 15.76
N ALA A 104 -0.67 1.10 15.68
CA ALA A 104 -1.86 1.53 14.96
C ALA A 104 -1.75 1.22 13.45
N SER A 105 -0.60 1.48 12.84
CA SER A 105 -0.34 1.12 11.45
C SER A 105 -0.41 -0.39 11.22
N LEU A 106 0.18 -1.19 12.11
CA LEU A 106 0.09 -2.65 12.04
C LEU A 106 -1.36 -3.15 12.19
N GLY A 107 -2.13 -2.58 13.11
CA GLY A 107 -3.56 -2.90 13.27
C GLY A 107 -4.38 -2.55 12.03
N ALA A 108 -4.10 -1.42 11.38
CA ALA A 108 -4.73 -1.05 10.11
C ALA A 108 -4.40 -2.06 9.00
N VAL A 109 -3.15 -2.53 8.93
CA VAL A 109 -2.74 -3.57 7.98
C VAL A 109 -3.45 -4.90 8.28
N GLN A 110 -3.58 -5.30 9.54
CA GLN A 110 -4.33 -6.49 9.95
C GLN A 110 -5.80 -6.42 9.50
N ASN A 111 -6.50 -5.31 9.76
CA ASN A 111 -7.88 -5.10 9.29
C ASN A 111 -8.01 -5.23 7.77
N ARG A 112 -7.02 -4.72 7.02
CA ARG A 112 -6.99 -4.84 5.56
C ARG A 112 -6.76 -6.28 5.12
N LEU A 113 -5.88 -7.02 5.80
CA LEU A 113 -5.65 -8.44 5.53
C LEU A 113 -6.91 -9.25 5.79
N ASP A 114 -7.59 -9.04 6.91
CA ASP A 114 -8.84 -9.75 7.23
C ASP A 114 -9.95 -9.47 6.22
N SER A 115 -10.11 -8.20 5.82
CA SER A 115 -11.07 -7.82 4.78
C SER A 115 -10.74 -8.47 3.42
N THR A 116 -9.45 -8.55 3.09
CA THR A 116 -8.99 -9.18 1.85
C THR A 116 -9.23 -10.68 1.87
N ILE A 117 -8.96 -11.34 3.00
CA ILE A 117 -9.19 -12.77 3.20
C ILE A 117 -10.67 -13.10 3.06
N SER A 118 -11.55 -12.35 3.73
CA SER A 118 -13.00 -12.55 3.64
C SER A 118 -13.50 -12.41 2.20
N ASN A 119 -13.06 -11.36 1.48
CA ASN A 119 -13.41 -11.18 0.08
C ASN A 119 -12.89 -12.34 -0.80
N LEU A 120 -11.64 -12.76 -0.61
CA LEU A 120 -11.06 -13.88 -1.36
C LEU A 120 -11.80 -15.20 -1.11
N GLN A 121 -12.24 -15.46 0.13
CA GLN A 121 -13.05 -16.64 0.45
C GLN A 121 -14.38 -16.63 -0.33
N SER A 122 -15.08 -15.50 -0.37
CA SER A 122 -16.30 -15.36 -1.19
C SER A 122 -16.03 -15.53 -2.69
N VAL A 123 -14.90 -15.01 -3.19
CA VAL A 123 -14.49 -15.21 -4.59
C VAL A 123 -14.22 -16.69 -4.87
N ILE A 124 -13.51 -17.39 -3.98
CA ILE A 124 -13.22 -18.82 -4.13
C ILE A 124 -14.52 -19.63 -4.15
N GLU A 125 -15.47 -19.34 -3.27
CA GLU A 125 -16.78 -20.00 -3.24
C GLU A 125 -17.55 -19.81 -4.56
N ASN A 126 -17.64 -18.56 -5.03
CA ASN A 126 -18.30 -18.22 -6.28
C ASN A 126 -17.64 -18.90 -7.50
N VAL A 127 -16.31 -18.90 -7.56
CA VAL A 127 -15.55 -19.54 -8.65
C VAL A 127 -15.70 -21.06 -8.59
N SER A 128 -15.68 -21.66 -7.40
CA SER A 128 -15.90 -23.10 -7.22
C SER A 128 -17.31 -23.50 -7.69
N ALA A 129 -18.33 -22.74 -7.29
CA ALA A 129 -19.71 -22.97 -7.73
C ALA A 129 -19.88 -22.81 -9.25
N ALA A 130 -19.28 -21.78 -9.84
CA ALA A 130 -19.29 -21.57 -11.29
C ALA A 130 -18.59 -22.73 -12.02
N ARG A 131 -17.44 -23.18 -11.52
CA ARG A 131 -16.70 -24.31 -12.09
C ARG A 131 -17.47 -25.63 -11.98
N SER A 132 -18.17 -25.87 -10.87
CA SER A 132 -19.06 -27.04 -10.73
C SER A 132 -20.15 -27.02 -11.80
N ARG A 133 -20.85 -25.88 -11.95
CA ARG A 133 -21.92 -25.75 -12.96
C ARG A 133 -21.43 -25.97 -14.39
N ILE A 134 -20.25 -25.45 -14.73
CA ILE A 134 -19.64 -25.70 -16.05
C ILE A 134 -19.37 -27.19 -16.23
N ARG A 135 -18.71 -27.83 -15.25
CA ARG A 135 -18.41 -29.26 -15.35
C ARG A 135 -19.65 -30.14 -15.40
N ASP A 136 -20.67 -29.82 -14.61
CA ASP A 136 -21.92 -30.57 -14.57
C ASP A 136 -22.69 -30.41 -15.91
N ALA A 137 -22.69 -29.21 -16.50
CA ALA A 137 -23.28 -28.96 -17.80
C ALA A 137 -22.53 -29.69 -18.93
N ASP A 138 -21.19 -29.67 -18.91
CA ASP A 138 -20.35 -30.38 -19.89
C ASP A 138 -20.57 -31.90 -19.79
N PHE A 139 -20.65 -32.45 -18.57
CA PHE A 139 -20.94 -33.87 -18.35
C PHE A 139 -22.34 -34.24 -18.84
N ALA A 140 -23.35 -33.41 -18.58
CA ALA A 140 -24.71 -33.63 -19.06
C ALA A 140 -24.77 -33.62 -20.59
N ALA A 141 -24.07 -32.69 -21.25
CA ALA A 141 -24.01 -32.61 -22.71
C ALA A 141 -23.31 -33.84 -23.33
N GLU A 142 -22.17 -34.27 -22.78
CA GLU A 142 -21.45 -35.45 -23.26
C GLU A 142 -22.26 -36.73 -23.05
N THR A 143 -22.92 -36.86 -21.90
CA THR A 143 -23.79 -38.02 -21.61
C THR A 143 -25.00 -38.05 -22.55
N ALA A 144 -25.59 -36.91 -22.86
CA ALA A 144 -26.69 -36.81 -23.83
C ALA A 144 -26.23 -37.18 -25.25
N ASN A 145 -25.03 -36.74 -25.66
CA ASN A 145 -24.43 -37.14 -26.93
C ASN A 145 -24.12 -38.63 -26.99
N LEU A 146 -23.57 -39.21 -25.91
CA LEU A 146 -23.33 -40.64 -25.80
C LEU A 146 -24.64 -41.44 -25.92
N ALA A 147 -25.68 -41.04 -25.18
CA ALA A 147 -26.99 -41.67 -25.24
C ALA A 147 -27.61 -41.56 -26.65
N LYS A 148 -27.54 -40.39 -27.29
CA LYS A 148 -27.98 -40.19 -28.66
C LYS A 148 -27.25 -41.11 -29.64
N ASN A 149 -25.93 -41.23 -29.51
CA ASN A 149 -25.13 -42.13 -30.35
C ASN A 149 -25.50 -43.59 -30.12
N GLN A 150 -25.73 -44.03 -28.89
CA GLN A 150 -26.19 -45.38 -28.58
C GLN A 150 -27.57 -45.68 -29.19
N VAL A 151 -28.51 -44.74 -29.10
CA VAL A 151 -29.84 -44.87 -29.72
C VAL A 151 -29.74 -44.93 -31.24
N LEU A 152 -28.90 -44.09 -31.86
CA LEU A 152 -28.67 -44.12 -33.30
C LEU A 152 -28.01 -45.43 -33.76
N GLN A 153 -27.11 -46.00 -32.97
CA GLN A 153 -26.52 -47.31 -33.26
C GLN A 153 -27.57 -48.42 -33.20
N GLN A 154 -28.40 -48.45 -32.16
CA GLN A 154 -29.49 -49.43 -32.03
C GLN A 154 -30.54 -49.28 -33.14
N ALA A 155 -30.94 -48.05 -33.46
CA ALA A 155 -31.86 -47.75 -34.55
C ALA A 155 -31.25 -48.11 -35.91
N GLY A 156 -29.97 -47.82 -36.13
CA GLY A 156 -29.24 -48.19 -37.35
C GLY A 156 -29.23 -49.69 -37.57
N LEU A 157 -28.97 -50.48 -36.52
CA LEU A 157 -29.03 -51.95 -36.58
C LEU A 157 -30.45 -52.47 -36.86
N ALA A 158 -31.48 -51.89 -36.22
CA ALA A 158 -32.88 -52.27 -36.45
C ALA A 158 -33.35 -51.91 -37.87
N ILE A 159 -32.96 -50.74 -38.39
CA ILE A 159 -33.23 -50.33 -39.78
C ILE A 159 -32.50 -51.24 -40.76
N LEU A 160 -31.24 -51.60 -40.50
CA LEU A 160 -30.49 -52.55 -41.32
C LEU A 160 -31.16 -53.93 -41.34
N ALA A 161 -31.63 -54.41 -40.18
CA ALA A 161 -32.36 -55.68 -40.10
C ALA A 161 -33.68 -55.61 -40.89
N GLN A 162 -34.44 -54.52 -40.77
CA GLN A 162 -35.69 -54.32 -41.51
C GLN A 162 -35.46 -54.17 -43.03
N ALA A 163 -34.42 -53.43 -43.43
CA ALA A 163 -34.05 -53.24 -44.83
C ALA A 163 -33.57 -54.54 -45.50
N ASN A 164 -32.90 -55.42 -44.74
CA ASN A 164 -32.52 -56.75 -45.23
C ASN A 164 -33.69 -57.75 -45.28
N ALA A 165 -34.71 -57.58 -44.44
CA ALA A 165 -35.90 -58.44 -44.42
C ALA A 165 -36.93 -58.08 -45.50
N ALA A 166 -37.07 -56.79 -45.84
CA ALA A 166 -38.08 -56.32 -46.80
C ALA A 166 -38.00 -56.96 -48.22
N PRO A 167 -36.82 -57.18 -48.83
CA PRO A 167 -36.72 -57.84 -50.14
C PRO A 167 -37.21 -59.29 -50.13
N GLN A 168 -37.04 -60.00 -49.00
CA GLN A 168 -37.48 -61.40 -48.87
C GLN A 168 -39.01 -61.51 -48.80
N SER A 169 -39.67 -60.51 -48.21
CA SER A 169 -41.14 -60.44 -48.17
C SER A 169 -41.73 -60.21 -49.57
N VAL A 170 -41.04 -59.44 -50.41
CA VAL A 170 -41.47 -59.19 -51.80
C VAL A 170 -41.28 -60.44 -52.67
N LEU A 171 -40.23 -61.23 -52.45
CA LEU A 171 -40.02 -62.49 -53.16
C LEU A 171 -41.06 -63.57 -52.81
N GLN A 172 -41.72 -63.49 -51.66
CA GLN A 172 -42.86 -64.36 -51.33
C GLN A 172 -44.16 -63.94 -52.03
N LEU A 173 -44.24 -62.72 -52.56
CA LEU A 173 -45.41 -62.22 -53.31
C LEU A 173 -45.30 -62.43 -54.83
N LEU A 174 -44.12 -62.87 -55.31
CA LEU A 174 -43.84 -63.14 -56.73
C LEU A 174 -43.74 -64.64 -57.06
N GLN A 175 -44.01 -65.52 -56.08
CA GLN A 175 -44.11 -66.98 -56.23
C GLN A 175 -45.55 -67.41 -55.97
#